data_AF-A0A9Q9IAJ9-F1
#
_entry.id   AF-A0A9Q9IAJ9-F1
#
_cell.length_a   1.000
_cell.length_b   1.000
_cell.length_c   1.000
_cell.angle_alpha   90.00
_cell.angle_beta   90.00
_cell.angle_gamma   90.00
#
_symmetry.space_group_name_H-M   'P 1'
#
loop_
_entity.id
_entity.type
_entity.pdbx_description
1 polymer ?
#
loop_
_entity_poly.entity_id
_entity_poly.type
_entity_poly.pdbx_seq_one_letter_code
_entity_poly.pdbx_strand_id
1 'polypeptide(L)'
;MLVLAAGVLALGRHGDDANAGYHATGGYRSPTAVSPAQQQRDYLHRVNVVCYDAMATYPTAQAKNDKALMQQQDKVAELWFGMLQAWAAVPAPEGVRAEVSAILEAQNDAYAAFVSGKSTWRQGQERGWTPELNARYQAARDEFNRRIATSVQRTEAFGLSYCARTWWNWT
;
A
#
# COMPACT_ATOMS: atom_id res chain seq x y z
N MET A 1 21.51 41.23 -26.50
CA MET A 1 20.86 41.99 -25.41
C MET A 1 20.26 40.96 -24.48
N LEU A 2 20.86 40.63 -23.32
CA LEU A 2 20.86 41.37 -22.06
C LEU A 2 19.44 41.82 -21.68
N VAL A 3 18.85 41.19 -20.65
CA VAL A 3 18.50 41.80 -19.35
C VAL A 3 17.78 40.76 -18.47
N LEU A 4 18.46 40.40 -17.37
CA LEU A 4 17.91 39.90 -16.11
C LEU A 4 17.25 41.06 -15.35
N ALA A 5 16.14 40.80 -14.64
CA ALA A 5 15.81 41.37 -13.31
C ALA A 5 14.39 40.89 -12.91
N ALA A 6 14.26 40.11 -11.83
CA ALA A 6 13.91 40.56 -10.47
C ALA A 6 12.39 40.79 -10.32
N GLY A 7 11.68 40.33 -9.28
CA GLY A 7 12.02 39.80 -7.97
C GLY A 7 10.76 39.87 -7.10
N VAL A 8 10.95 39.81 -5.78
CA VAL A 8 9.99 39.95 -4.66
C VAL A 8 9.64 38.58 -4.03
N LEU A 9 10.43 38.11 -3.04
CA LEU A 9 10.42 38.45 -1.59
C LEU A 9 9.25 37.75 -0.88
N ALA A 10 9.34 37.20 0.33
CA ALA A 10 10.36 36.81 1.31
C ALA A 10 9.57 36.34 2.56
N LEU A 11 10.28 35.75 3.53
CA LEU A 11 9.96 35.46 4.97
C LEU A 11 10.15 33.95 5.20
N GLY A 12 11.28 33.45 5.71
CA GLY A 12 12.02 33.85 6.93
C GLY A 12 11.41 33.11 8.14
N ARG A 13 12.10 32.46 9.08
CA ARG A 13 13.53 32.35 9.45
C ARG A 13 13.63 31.31 10.60
N HIS A 14 14.86 30.89 10.91
CA HIS A 14 15.36 30.12 12.06
C HIS A 14 15.24 28.59 11.91
N GLY A 15 16.32 27.80 11.90
CA GLY A 15 17.71 28.03 12.27
C GLY A 15 18.10 26.88 13.18
N ASP A 16 18.96 25.98 12.72
CA ASP A 16 19.82 25.19 13.58
C ASP A 16 21.07 24.79 12.78
N ASP A 17 22.13 25.53 13.07
CA ASP A 17 23.49 25.27 12.65
C ASP A 17 23.97 23.98 13.33
N ALA A 18 23.85 22.86 12.63
CA ALA A 18 24.51 21.61 13.00
C ALA A 18 25.24 20.99 11.80
N ASN A 19 25.94 21.82 11.00
CA ASN A 19 26.98 21.30 10.10
C ASN A 19 27.97 22.37 9.61
N ALA A 20 28.33 23.33 10.46
CA ALA A 20 29.45 24.24 10.20
C ALA A 20 30.77 23.51 10.46
N GLY A 21 31.17 22.70 9.50
CA GLY A 21 32.47 22.05 9.50
C GLY A 21 32.69 21.33 8.18
N TYR A 22 33.55 21.90 7.34
CA TYR A 22 34.39 21.31 6.29
C TYR A 22 34.43 22.21 5.05
N HIS A 23 35.37 23.15 5.06
CA HIS A 23 35.82 23.91 3.89
C HIS A 23 36.55 22.99 2.90
N ALA A 24 36.15 23.12 1.63
CA ALA A 24 36.95 23.17 0.41
C ALA A 24 38.28 22.39 0.32
N THR A 25 38.22 21.22 -0.33
CA THR A 25 39.18 20.80 -1.38
C THR A 25 38.45 19.90 -2.37
N GLY A 26 38.67 20.14 -3.66
CA GLY A 26 38.06 19.39 -4.76
C GLY A 26 38.30 17.89 -4.64
N GLY A 27 37.19 17.15 -4.65
CA GLY A 27 37.14 15.72 -4.81
C GLY A 27 35.71 15.38 -5.16
N TYR A 28 35.50 14.69 -6.27
CA TYR A 28 34.24 14.00 -6.50
C TYR A 28 33.99 13.13 -5.26
N ARG A 29 33.11 13.56 -4.34
CA ARG A 29 32.58 12.66 -3.33
C ARG A 29 31.69 11.71 -4.12
N SER A 30 32.19 10.51 -4.39
CA SER A 30 31.34 9.37 -4.72
C SER A 30 30.12 9.42 -3.81
N PRO A 31 28.88 9.20 -4.32
CA PRO A 31 27.71 9.17 -3.46
C PRO A 31 28.03 8.21 -2.32
N THR A 32 28.18 8.76 -1.11
CA THR A 32 28.50 7.98 0.08
C THR A 32 27.46 6.89 0.13
N ALA A 33 27.91 5.63 0.01
CA ALA A 33 27.03 4.48 0.07
C ALA A 33 26.13 4.66 1.30
N VAL A 34 24.83 4.78 1.06
CA VAL A 34 23.84 5.00 2.11
C VAL A 34 24.01 3.87 3.12
N SER A 35 24.16 4.18 4.41
CA SER A 35 24.40 3.13 5.41
C SER A 35 23.20 2.16 5.45
N PRO A 36 23.38 0.87 5.77
CA PRO A 36 22.28 -0.08 5.84
C PRO A 36 21.12 0.39 6.75
N ALA A 37 21.45 1.06 7.86
CA ALA A 37 20.46 1.64 8.76
C ALA A 37 19.65 2.78 8.12
N GLN A 38 20.31 3.63 7.32
CA GLN A 38 19.62 4.70 6.58
C GLN A 38 18.74 4.11 5.47
N GLN A 39 19.24 3.11 4.73
CA GLN A 39 18.45 2.40 3.70
C GLN A 39 17.19 1.76 4.30
N GLN A 40 17.30 1.13 5.47
CA GLN A 40 16.17 0.53 6.18
C GLN A 40 15.14 1.59 6.61
N ARG A 41 15.59 2.74 7.12
CA ARG A 41 14.68 3.85 7.49
C ARG A 41 13.95 4.42 6.28
N ASP A 42 14.68 4.68 5.19
CA ASP A 42 14.10 5.24 3.96
C ASP A 42 13.11 4.26 3.32
N TYR A 43 13.41 2.97 3.39
CA TYR A 43 12.49 1.90 3.01
C TYR A 43 11.21 1.94 3.85
N LEU A 44 11.31 1.87 5.18
CA LEU A 44 10.14 1.90 6.08
C LEU A 44 9.31 3.18 5.90
N HIS A 45 9.96 4.34 5.67
CA HIS A 45 9.25 5.58 5.41
C HIS A 45 8.39 5.50 4.14
N ARG A 46 8.96 5.01 3.03
CA ARG A 46 8.22 4.85 1.75
C ARG A 46 7.06 3.87 1.87
N VAL A 47 7.27 2.76 2.58
CA VAL A 47 6.23 1.76 2.84
C VAL A 47 5.09 2.34 3.68
N ASN A 48 5.40 3.15 4.69
CA ASN A 48 4.38 3.83 5.48
C ASN A 48 3.56 4.81 4.65
N VAL A 49 4.18 5.56 3.71
CA VAL A 49 3.44 6.47 2.81
C VAL A 49 2.40 5.70 1.98
N VAL A 50 2.81 4.59 1.35
CA VAL A 50 1.90 3.72 0.57
C VAL A 50 0.69 3.28 1.40
N CYS A 51 0.94 2.93 2.66
CA CYS A 51 -0.11 2.54 3.59
C CYS A 51 -1.03 3.69 3.99
N TYR A 52 -0.48 4.86 4.33
CA TYR A 52 -1.29 6.05 4.64
C TYR A 52 -2.20 6.44 3.48
N ASP A 53 -1.69 6.41 2.26
CA ASP A 53 -2.47 6.71 1.06
C ASP A 53 -3.62 5.71 0.87
N ALA A 54 -3.36 4.41 1.09
CA ALA A 54 -4.41 3.38 1.03
C ALA A 54 -5.48 3.61 2.11
N MET A 55 -5.08 3.90 3.35
CA MET A 55 -6.01 4.14 4.46
C MET A 55 -6.86 5.41 4.28
N ALA A 56 -6.33 6.45 3.63
CA ALA A 56 -7.08 7.66 3.33
C ALA A 56 -8.32 7.39 2.44
N THR A 57 -8.31 6.28 1.70
CA THR A 57 -9.42 5.86 0.83
C THR A 57 -10.36 4.85 1.49
N TYR A 58 -10.13 4.50 2.75
CA TYR A 58 -10.96 3.55 3.48
C TYR A 58 -12.39 4.10 3.71
N PRO A 59 -13.45 3.32 3.44
CA PRO A 59 -14.81 3.72 3.76
C PRO A 59 -15.04 3.75 5.27
N THR A 60 -15.10 4.95 5.86
CA THR A 60 -15.34 5.17 7.30
C THR A 60 -16.81 5.14 7.71
N ALA A 61 -17.72 5.21 6.75
CA ALA A 61 -19.15 5.13 7.02
C ALA A 61 -19.54 3.73 7.48
N GLN A 62 -20.25 3.65 8.60
CA GLN A 62 -20.71 2.37 9.13
C GLN A 62 -21.73 1.73 8.17
N ALA A 63 -21.51 0.44 7.87
CA ALA A 63 -22.47 -0.35 7.12
C ALA A 63 -23.83 -0.37 7.81
N LYS A 64 -24.89 -0.08 7.04
CA LYS A 64 -26.27 0.02 7.56
C LYS A 64 -27.07 -1.29 7.42
N ASN A 65 -26.51 -2.28 6.72
CA ASN A 65 -27.09 -3.59 6.49
C ASN A 65 -26.01 -4.58 6.01
N ASP A 66 -26.35 -5.86 5.97
CA ASP A 66 -25.43 -6.94 5.60
C ASP A 66 -24.86 -6.78 4.19
N LYS A 67 -25.65 -6.27 3.24
CA LYS A 67 -25.18 -5.98 1.88
C LYS A 67 -24.09 -4.91 1.88
N ALA A 68 -24.29 -3.82 2.62
CA ALA A 68 -23.31 -2.76 2.75
C ALA A 68 -22.06 -3.24 3.49
N LEU A 69 -22.21 -4.09 4.51
CA LEU A 69 -21.10 -4.69 5.25
C LEU A 69 -20.24 -5.57 4.34
N MET A 70 -20.88 -6.43 3.55
CA MET A 70 -20.19 -7.29 2.57
C MET A 70 -19.40 -6.44 1.57
N GLN A 71 -20.02 -5.41 0.98
CA GLN A 71 -19.37 -4.50 0.04
C GLN A 71 -18.21 -3.72 0.68
N GLN A 72 -18.35 -3.33 1.94
CA GLN A 72 -17.29 -2.69 2.70
C GLN A 72 -16.11 -3.66 2.86
N GLN A 73 -16.33 -4.89 3.33
CA GLN A 73 -15.29 -5.91 3.45
C GLN A 73 -14.60 -6.24 2.11
N ASP A 74 -15.36 -6.32 1.02
CA ASP A 74 -14.83 -6.50 -0.34
C ASP A 74 -13.88 -5.37 -0.72
N LYS A 75 -14.24 -4.13 -0.35
CA LYS A 75 -13.40 -2.95 -0.60
C LYS A 75 -12.13 -2.98 0.24
N VAL A 76 -12.20 -3.43 1.49
CA VAL A 76 -11.03 -3.60 2.36
C VAL A 76 -10.04 -4.60 1.77
N ALA A 77 -10.54 -5.72 1.24
CA ALA A 77 -9.74 -6.74 0.58
C ALA A 77 -9.03 -6.17 -0.68
N GLU A 78 -9.75 -5.43 -1.52
CA GLU A 78 -9.19 -4.76 -2.70
C GLU A 78 -8.13 -3.71 -2.34
N LEU A 79 -8.37 -2.93 -1.27
CA LEU A 79 -7.41 -1.92 -0.80
C LEU A 79 -6.10 -2.54 -0.31
N TRP A 80 -6.19 -3.65 0.43
CA TRP A 80 -5.00 -4.38 0.87
C TRP A 80 -4.18 -4.89 -0.31
N PHE A 81 -4.83 -5.54 -1.29
CA PHE A 81 -4.13 -6.05 -2.46
C PHE A 81 -3.50 -4.92 -3.30
N GLY A 82 -4.20 -3.80 -3.49
CA GLY A 82 -3.63 -2.62 -4.16
C GLY A 82 -2.43 -2.02 -3.43
N MET A 83 -2.47 -1.99 -2.10
CA MET A 83 -1.34 -1.57 -1.26
C MET A 83 -0.13 -2.49 -1.45
N LEU A 84 -0.32 -3.81 -1.49
CA LEU A 84 0.76 -4.77 -1.78
C LEU A 84 1.38 -4.54 -3.16
N GLN A 85 0.56 -4.26 -4.18
CA GLN A 85 1.03 -3.95 -5.53
C GLN A 85 1.87 -2.66 -5.54
N ALA A 86 1.41 -1.61 -4.85
CA ALA A 86 2.16 -0.35 -4.73
C ALA A 86 3.48 -0.54 -3.96
N TRP A 87 3.47 -1.38 -2.92
CA TRP A 87 4.68 -1.68 -2.15
C TRP A 87 5.71 -2.47 -2.97
N ALA A 88 5.30 -3.36 -3.87
CA ALA A 88 6.23 -4.05 -4.76
C ALA A 88 7.04 -3.09 -5.66
N ALA A 89 6.55 -1.87 -5.88
CA ALA A 89 7.27 -0.82 -6.61
C ALA A 89 8.26 -0.02 -5.72
N VAL A 90 8.23 -0.21 -4.39
CA VAL A 90 9.14 0.48 -3.46
C VAL A 90 10.53 -0.19 -3.50
N PRO A 91 11.62 0.58 -3.66
CA PRO A 91 12.96 0.05 -3.53
C PRO A 91 13.17 -0.58 -2.14
N ALA A 92 13.36 -1.90 -2.12
CA ALA A 92 13.53 -2.70 -0.91
C ALA A 92 14.81 -3.55 -0.96
N PRO A 93 15.34 -3.96 0.20
CA PRO A 93 16.36 -5.01 0.29
C PRO A 93 15.92 -6.28 -0.45
N GLU A 94 16.86 -7.03 -1.03
CA GLU A 94 16.58 -8.18 -1.90
C GLU A 94 15.67 -9.23 -1.23
N GLY A 95 15.91 -9.57 0.03
CA GLY A 95 15.07 -10.51 0.78
C GLY A 95 13.63 -10.03 0.97
N VAL A 96 13.40 -8.74 1.14
CA VAL A 96 12.05 -8.16 1.27
C VAL A 96 11.33 -8.17 -0.08
N ARG A 97 12.05 -7.85 -1.17
CA ARG A 97 11.48 -7.83 -2.52
C ARG A 97 10.98 -9.22 -2.94
N ALA A 98 11.78 -10.25 -2.71
CA ALA A 98 11.41 -11.63 -3.02
C ALA A 98 10.14 -12.07 -2.25
N GLU A 99 10.06 -11.73 -0.97
CA GLU A 99 8.89 -12.04 -0.14
C GLU A 99 7.62 -11.32 -0.62
N VAL A 100 7.70 -10.01 -0.93
CA VAL A 100 6.56 -9.23 -1.46
C VAL A 100 6.09 -9.79 -2.80
N SER A 101 7.01 -10.13 -3.71
CA SER A 101 6.67 -10.77 -4.99
C SER A 101 5.98 -12.11 -4.79
N ALA A 102 6.51 -12.97 -3.91
CA ALA A 102 5.90 -14.27 -3.62
C ALA A 102 4.49 -14.14 -3.01
N ILE A 103 4.28 -13.12 -2.16
CA ILE A 103 2.96 -12.80 -1.58
C ILE A 103 1.97 -12.35 -2.66
N LEU A 104 2.40 -11.53 -3.62
CA LEU A 104 1.56 -11.07 -4.73
C LEU A 104 1.22 -12.19 -5.70
N GLU A 105 2.22 -13.00 -6.10
CA GLU A 105 2.02 -14.17 -6.95
C GLU A 105 1.01 -15.14 -6.35
N ALA A 106 1.13 -15.40 -5.04
CA ALA A 106 0.20 -16.23 -4.30
C ALA A 106 -1.20 -15.62 -4.15
N GLN A 107 -1.44 -14.37 -4.53
CA GLN A 107 -2.77 -13.73 -4.45
C GLN A 107 -3.41 -13.47 -5.81
N ASN A 108 -2.64 -13.42 -6.90
CA ASN A 108 -3.11 -12.98 -8.21
C ASN A 108 -4.30 -13.78 -8.76
N ASP A 109 -4.26 -15.11 -8.68
CA ASP A 109 -5.34 -16.01 -9.12
C ASP A 109 -6.60 -15.84 -8.25
N ALA A 110 -6.43 -15.76 -6.94
CA ALA A 110 -7.54 -15.55 -6.00
C ALA A 110 -8.20 -14.18 -6.22
N TYR A 111 -7.41 -13.14 -6.45
CA TYR A 111 -7.92 -11.81 -6.79
C TYR A 111 -8.68 -11.82 -8.12
N ALA A 112 -8.15 -12.47 -9.16
CA ALA A 112 -8.82 -12.58 -10.45
C ALA A 112 -10.16 -13.34 -10.33
N ALA A 113 -10.19 -14.44 -9.58
CA ALA A 113 -11.41 -15.19 -9.30
C ALA A 113 -12.43 -14.36 -8.52
N PHE A 114 -11.98 -13.60 -7.50
CA PHE A 114 -12.82 -12.69 -6.73
C PHE A 114 -13.44 -11.59 -7.59
N VAL A 115 -12.65 -10.88 -8.41
CA VAL A 115 -13.15 -9.82 -9.31
C VAL A 115 -14.15 -10.38 -10.32
N SER A 116 -13.85 -11.54 -10.92
CA SER A 116 -14.75 -12.22 -11.84
C SER A 116 -16.07 -12.64 -11.17
N GLY A 117 -16.00 -13.23 -9.97
CA GLY A 117 -17.15 -13.59 -9.17
C GLY A 117 -18.01 -12.39 -8.78
N LYS A 118 -17.38 -11.28 -8.37
CA LYS A 118 -18.03 -10.01 -8.02
C LYS A 118 -18.75 -9.39 -9.22
N SER A 119 -18.12 -9.38 -10.40
CA SER A 119 -18.74 -8.90 -11.64
C SER A 119 -19.96 -9.74 -12.02
N THR A 120 -19.80 -11.06 -11.99
CA THR A 120 -20.89 -12.01 -12.28
C THR A 120 -22.04 -11.84 -11.31
N TRP A 121 -21.74 -11.66 -10.02
CA TRP A 121 -22.75 -11.38 -8.99
C TRP A 121 -23.52 -10.08 -9.27
N ARG A 122 -22.82 -8.99 -9.63
CA ARG A 122 -23.46 -7.71 -9.99
C ARG A 122 -24.42 -7.88 -11.17
N GLN A 123 -23.99 -8.56 -12.23
CA GLN A 123 -24.84 -8.85 -13.39
C GLN A 123 -26.04 -9.75 -13.04
N GLY A 124 -25.85 -10.71 -12.14
CA GLY A 124 -26.93 -11.57 -11.64
C GLY A 124 -28.00 -10.80 -10.85
N GLN A 125 -27.62 -9.73 -10.13
CA GLN A 125 -28.60 -8.86 -9.48
C GLN A 125 -29.51 -8.13 -10.47
N GLU A 126 -29.02 -7.82 -11.67
CA GLU A 126 -29.79 -7.16 -12.73
C GLU A 126 -30.70 -8.13 -13.50
N ARG A 127 -30.43 -9.45 -13.47
CA ARG A 127 -31.07 -10.47 -14.32
C ARG A 127 -31.79 -11.59 -13.58
N GLY A 128 -31.81 -11.57 -12.25
CA GLY A 128 -32.40 -12.61 -11.41
C GLY A 128 -31.34 -13.42 -10.68
N TRP A 129 -31.40 -13.39 -9.35
CA TRP A 129 -30.42 -14.00 -8.46
C TRP A 129 -30.61 -15.52 -8.36
N THR A 130 -29.55 -16.31 -8.55
CA THR A 130 -29.56 -17.76 -8.31
C THR A 130 -28.64 -18.15 -7.15
N PRO A 131 -28.98 -19.20 -6.37
CA PRO A 131 -28.13 -19.70 -5.28
C PRO A 131 -26.72 -20.09 -5.74
N GLU A 132 -26.57 -20.60 -6.96
CA GLU A 132 -25.30 -21.08 -7.51
C GLU A 132 -24.34 -19.92 -7.77
N LEU A 133 -24.84 -18.79 -8.31
CA LEU A 133 -24.02 -17.60 -8.53
C LEU A 133 -23.55 -17.01 -7.19
N ASN A 134 -24.41 -17.05 -6.17
CA ASN A 134 -24.05 -16.61 -4.83
C ASN A 134 -22.94 -17.49 -4.22
N ALA A 135 -23.08 -18.82 -4.33
CA ALA A 135 -22.10 -19.76 -3.81
C ALA A 135 -20.73 -19.60 -4.48
N ARG A 136 -20.69 -19.39 -5.81
CA ARG A 136 -19.44 -19.14 -6.55
C ARG A 136 -18.76 -17.85 -6.10
N TYR A 137 -19.54 -16.78 -5.94
CA TYR A 137 -19.00 -15.51 -5.45
C TYR A 137 -18.44 -15.65 -4.04
N GLN A 138 -19.21 -16.25 -3.13
CA GLN A 138 -18.81 -16.46 -1.75
C GLN A 138 -17.52 -17.29 -1.65
N ALA A 139 -17.41 -18.39 -2.40
CA ALA A 139 -16.21 -19.23 -2.41
C ALA A 139 -14.96 -18.46 -2.87
N ALA A 140 -15.07 -17.65 -3.94
CA ALA A 140 -13.96 -16.84 -4.42
C ALA A 140 -13.56 -15.75 -3.42
N ARG A 141 -14.54 -15.13 -2.76
CA ARG A 141 -14.34 -14.13 -1.71
C ARG A 141 -13.66 -14.73 -0.48
N ASP A 142 -14.11 -15.89 -0.01
CA ASP A 142 -13.54 -16.55 1.16
C ASP A 142 -12.10 -16.98 0.92
N GLU A 143 -11.81 -17.53 -0.27
CA GLU A 143 -10.45 -17.88 -0.65
C GLU A 143 -9.54 -16.66 -0.73
N PHE A 144 -10.00 -15.56 -1.34
CA PHE A 144 -9.22 -14.33 -1.42
C PHE A 144 -8.95 -13.73 -0.03
N ASN A 145 -9.97 -13.66 0.83
CA ASN A 145 -9.84 -13.19 2.22
C ASN A 145 -8.86 -14.05 3.03
N ARG A 146 -8.89 -15.38 2.85
CA ARG A 146 -7.93 -16.29 3.49
C ARG A 146 -6.48 -16.00 3.08
N ARG A 147 -6.24 -15.72 1.79
CA ARG A 147 -4.91 -15.38 1.28
C ARG A 147 -4.47 -13.99 1.75
N ILE A 148 -5.38 -13.04 1.85
CA ILE A 148 -5.11 -11.73 2.45
C ILE A 148 -4.67 -11.90 3.91
N ALA A 149 -5.44 -12.61 4.74
CA ALA A 149 -5.09 -12.81 6.15
C ALA A 149 -3.69 -13.43 6.32
N THR A 150 -3.36 -14.40 5.48
CA THR A 150 -2.00 -15.00 5.42
C THR A 150 -0.94 -13.95 5.04
N SER A 151 -1.23 -13.11 4.04
CA SER A 151 -0.31 -12.05 3.62
C SER A 151 -0.12 -10.99 4.73
N VAL A 152 -1.19 -10.57 5.41
CA VAL A 152 -1.14 -9.61 6.52
C VAL A 152 -0.15 -10.07 7.56
N GLN A 153 -0.29 -11.32 8.04
CA GLN A 153 0.64 -11.92 9.01
C GLN A 153 2.09 -11.95 8.53
N ARG A 154 2.33 -12.33 7.26
CA ARG A 154 3.69 -12.34 6.71
C ARG A 154 4.30 -10.95 6.65
N THR A 155 3.50 -9.94 6.32
CA THR A 155 3.99 -8.57 6.11
C THR A 155 4.28 -7.80 7.40
N GLU A 156 3.71 -8.23 8.54
CA GLU A 156 4.05 -7.71 9.87
C GLU A 156 5.56 -7.82 10.15
N ALA A 157 6.20 -8.90 9.67
CA ALA A 157 7.63 -9.16 9.85
C ALA A 157 8.54 -8.24 9.02
N PHE A 158 8.03 -7.55 7.99
CA PHE A 158 8.84 -6.84 6.99
C PHE A 158 8.53 -5.34 6.86
N GLY A 159 7.82 -4.77 7.85
CA GLY A 159 7.66 -3.33 7.99
C GLY A 159 6.25 -2.76 7.79
N LEU A 160 5.24 -3.61 7.57
CA LEU A 160 3.83 -3.18 7.50
C LEU A 160 3.04 -3.40 8.80
N SER A 161 3.70 -3.53 9.95
CA SER A 161 3.02 -3.84 11.21
C SER A 161 1.89 -2.85 11.58
N TYR A 162 2.05 -1.57 11.25
CA TYR A 162 1.00 -0.57 11.42
C TYR A 162 -0.21 -0.83 10.51
N CYS A 163 0.04 -1.11 9.25
CA CYS A 163 -0.99 -1.30 8.22
C CYS A 163 -1.72 -2.63 8.40
N ALA A 164 -0.99 -3.68 8.74
CA ALA A 164 -1.52 -4.97 9.14
C ALA A 164 -2.44 -4.82 10.35
N ARG A 165 -2.01 -4.10 11.39
CA ARG A 165 -2.85 -3.81 12.56
C ARG A 165 -4.10 -3.00 12.21
N THR A 166 -3.97 -1.99 11.35
CA THR A 166 -5.12 -1.22 10.90
C THR A 166 -6.08 -2.08 10.08
N TRP A 167 -5.57 -2.96 9.23
CA TRP A 167 -6.39 -3.91 8.47
C TRP A 167 -7.18 -4.85 9.39
N TRP A 168 -6.55 -5.40 10.44
CA TRP A 168 -7.27 -6.22 11.43
C TRP A 168 -8.41 -5.49 12.13
N ASN A 169 -8.32 -4.16 12.29
CA ASN A 169 -9.41 -3.36 12.86
C ASN A 169 -10.56 -3.12 11.86
N TRP A 170 -10.35 -3.38 10.57
CA TRP A 170 -11.31 -3.14 9.50
C TRP A 170 -12.12 -4.38 9.10
N THR A 171 -11.70 -5.57 9.54
CA THR A 171 -12.29 -6.87 9.19
C THR A 171 -12.96 -7.53 10.36
#